data_AF-A0A4R5N8I4-F1
#
_entry.id   AF-A0A4R5N8I4-F1
#
_cell.length_a   1.000
_cell.length_b   1.000
_cell.length_c   1.000
_cell.angle_alpha   90.00
_cell.angle_beta   90.00
_cell.angle_gamma   90.00
#
_symmetry.space_group_name_H-M   'P 1'
#
loop_
_entity.id
_entity.type
_entity.pdbx_description
1 polymer ?
#
loop_
_entity_poly.entity_id
_entity_poly.type
_entity_poly.pdbx_seq_one_letter_code
_entity_poly.pdbx_strand_id
1 'polypeptide(L)' 'MKYLTVAFWSAVFGEILGYIVSQLTGASYSFVWVAIIAIIVGEVALIAIPAISGRAIPQNKTEN' A
#
# COMPACT_ATOMS: atom_id res chain seq x y z
N MET A 1 3.77 -6.94 -14.75
CA MET A 1 2.37 -6.49 -14.60
C MET A 1 1.97 -6.21 -13.15
N LYS A 2 2.22 -7.12 -12.19
CA LYS A 2 1.79 -6.97 -10.77
C LYS A 2 2.09 -5.59 -10.14
N TYR A 3 3.33 -5.13 -10.22
CA TYR A 3 3.75 -3.85 -9.63
C TYR A 3 3.05 -2.65 -10.30
N LEU A 4 3.01 -2.60 -11.63
CA LEU A 4 2.34 -1.52 -12.36
C LEU A 4 0.83 -1.45 -12.04
N THR A 5 0.18 -2.61 -11.89
CA THR A 5 -1.23 -2.68 -11.48
C THR A 5 -1.42 -2.14 -10.06
N VAL A 6 -0.52 -2.47 -9.13
CA VAL A 6 -0.59 -1.93 -7.76
C VAL A 6 -0.31 -0.44 -7.75
N ALA A 7 0.75 0.05 -8.40
CA ALA A 7 1.02 1.48 -8.52
C ALA A 7 -0.19 2.26 -9.06
N PHE A 8 -0.86 1.75 -10.10
CA PHE A 8 -2.06 2.38 -10.65
C PHE A 8 -3.20 2.47 -9.62
N TRP A 9 -3.57 1.35 -8.99
CA TRP A 9 -4.66 1.33 -8.02
C TRP A 9 -4.33 2.07 -6.74
N SER A 10 -3.08 2.02 -6.28
CA SER A 10 -2.60 2.78 -5.13
C SER A 10 -2.68 4.28 -5.38
N ALA A 11 -2.34 4.76 -6.58
CA ALA A 11 -2.53 6.17 -6.92
C ALA A 11 -4.02 6.57 -6.89
N VAL A 12 -4.89 5.79 -7.54
CA VAL A 12 -6.33 6.09 -7.60
C VAL A 12 -6.98 6.12 -6.21
N PHE A 13 -6.75 5.09 -5.38
CA PHE A 13 -7.31 5.05 -4.04
C PHE A 13 -6.62 6.04 -3.09
N GLY A 14 -5.33 6.30 -3.29
CA GLY A 14 -4.58 7.31 -2.58
C GLY A 14 -5.17 8.71 -2.72
N GLU A 15 -5.51 9.11 -3.94
CA GLU A 15 -6.15 10.42 -4.20
C GLU A 15 -7.51 10.54 -3.51
N ILE A 16 -8.34 9.49 -3.60
CA ILE A 16 -9.66 9.48 -2.94
C ILE A 16 -9.50 9.65 -1.42
N LEU A 17 -8.62 8.87 -0.80
CA LEU A 17 -8.38 8.94 0.64
C LEU A 17 -7.73 10.27 1.05
N GLY A 18 -6.72 10.73 0.30
CA GLY A 18 -6.03 11.99 0.58
C GLY A 18 -6.97 13.19 0.52
N TYR A 19 -7.89 13.21 -0.44
CA TYR A 19 -8.90 14.26 -0.53
C TYR A 19 -9.85 14.22 0.67
N ILE A 20 -10.41 13.05 1.00
CA ILE A 20 -11.33 12.90 2.15
C ILE A 20 -10.65 13.32 3.46
N VAL A 21 -9.40 12.89 3.69
CA VAL A 21 -8.64 13.24 4.89
C VAL A 21 -8.35 14.73 4.96
N SER A 22 -8.00 15.37 3.85
CA SER A 22 -7.83 16.83 3.79
C SER A 22 -9.12 17.56 4.18
N GLN A 23 -10.28 17.14 3.66
CA GLN A 23 -11.56 17.73 4.03
C GLN A 23 -11.92 17.53 5.50
N LEU A 24 -11.54 16.38 6.08
CA LEU A 24 -11.82 16.07 7.48
C LEU A 24 -10.91 16.82 8.47
N THR A 25 -9.65 17.04 8.08
CA THR A 25 -8.61 17.61 8.95
C THR A 25 -8.38 19.10 8.73
N GLY A 26 -8.93 19.67 7.65
CA GLY A 26 -8.62 21.04 7.21
C GLY A 26 -7.19 21.21 6.67
N ALA A 27 -6.46 20.11 6.44
CA ALA A 27 -5.10 20.14 5.91
C ALA A 27 -5.09 20.49 4.41
N SER A 28 -4.00 21.11 3.94
CA SER A 28 -3.83 21.43 2.52
C SER A 28 -3.69 20.17 1.67
N TYR A 29 -4.41 20.12 0.55
CA TYR A 29 -4.38 19.00 -0.39
C TYR A 29 -3.41 19.27 -1.55
N SER A 30 -2.56 18.30 -1.86
CA SER A 30 -1.73 18.31 -3.07
C SER A 30 -1.72 16.93 -3.72
N PHE A 31 -2.33 16.86 -4.92
CA PHE A 31 -2.48 15.62 -5.68
C PHE A 31 -1.14 14.98 -6.04
N VAL A 32 -0.09 15.77 -6.31
CA VAL A 32 1.23 15.23 -6.65
C VAL A 32 1.84 14.47 -5.47
N TRP A 33 1.78 15.07 -4.27
CA TRP A 33 2.35 14.45 -3.08
C TRP A 33 1.55 13.24 -2.62
N VAL A 34 0.22 13.31 -2.70
CA VAL A 34 -0.67 12.20 -2.35
C VAL A 34 -0.41 11.00 -3.28
N ALA A 35 -0.35 11.21 -4.60
CA ALA A 35 -0.06 10.16 -5.56
C ALA A 35 1.31 9.48 -5.32
N ILE A 36 2.37 10.27 -5.11
CA ILE A 36 3.71 9.72 -4.87
C ILE A 36 3.73 8.86 -3.59
N ILE A 37 3.19 9.37 -2.50
CA ILE A 37 3.18 8.65 -1.21
C ILE A 37 2.33 7.39 -1.33
N ALA A 38 1.15 7.47 -1.94
CA ALA A 38 0.26 6.33 -2.07
C ALA A 38 0.88 5.19 -2.89
N ILE A 39 1.58 5.52 -3.99
CA ILE A 39 2.31 4.52 -4.78
C ILE A 39 3.41 3.86 -3.95
N ILE A 40 4.26 4.65 -3.27
CA ILE A 40 5.35 4.11 -2.44
C ILE A 40 4.80 3.18 -1.36
N VAL A 41 3.76 3.61 -0.64
CA VAL A 41 3.15 2.81 0.43
C VAL A 41 2.52 1.53 -0.13
N GLY A 42 1.85 1.60 -1.29
CA GLY A 42 1.29 0.44 -1.97
C GLY A 42 2.34 -0.59 -2.36
N GLU A 43 3.46 -0.15 -2.90
CA GLU A 43 4.58 -1.02 -3.28
C GLU A 43 5.26 -1.66 -2.07
N VAL A 44 5.48 -0.88 -1.01
CA VAL A 44 6.03 -1.39 0.26
C VAL A 44 5.08 -2.43 0.85
N ALA A 45 3.77 -2.18 0.88
CA ALA A 45 2.78 -3.12 1.38
C ALA A 45 2.78 -4.44 0.60
N LEU A 46 2.93 -4.38 -0.72
CA LEU A 46 2.98 -5.57 -1.57
C LEU A 46 4.16 -6.51 -1.26
N ILE A 47 5.28 -5.97 -0.77
CA ILE A 47 6.46 -6.75 -0.37
C ILE A 47 6.40 -7.12 1.11
N ALA A 48 6.05 -6.16 1.96
CA ALA A 48 6.07 -6.30 3.41
C ALA A 48 5.00 -7.27 3.90
N ILE A 49 3.77 -7.22 3.37
CA ILE A 49 2.65 -8.07 3.83
C ILE A 49 2.99 -9.56 3.68
N PRO A 50 3.41 -10.07 2.50
CA PRO A 50 3.80 -11.49 2.39
C PRO A 50 5.00 -11.85 3.26
N ALA A 51 5.98 -10.94 3.40
CA ALA A 51 7.18 -11.19 4.21
C ALA A 51 6.86 -11.33 5.71
N ILE A 52 5.91 -10.55 6.23
CA ILE A 52 5.46 -10.66 7.63
C ILE A 52 4.43 -11.80 7.81
N SER A 53 3.53 -12.01 6.85
CA SER A 53 2.49 -13.04 6.92
C SER A 53 3.05 -14.45 6.72
N GLY A 54 4.10 -14.63 5.92
CA GLY A 54 4.77 -15.92 5.72
C GLY A 54 5.47 -16.45 6.97
N ARG A 55 5.77 -15.60 7.96
CA ARG A 55 6.33 -16.00 9.25
C ARG A 55 5.30 -16.63 10.20
N ALA A 56 4.01 -16.60 9.87
CA ALA A 56 2.94 -17.17 10.69
C ALA A 56 2.59 -18.63 10.35
N ILE A 57 3.24 -19.24 9.35
CA ILE A 57 3.09 -20.68 9.06
C ILE A 57 4.08 -21.43 9.95
N PRO A 58 3.64 -22.22 10.95
CA PRO A 58 4.54 -23.09 11.69
C PRO A 58 5.19 -24.07 10.71
N GLN A 59 6.52 -24.12 10.68
CA GLN A 59 7.22 -25.18 9.96
C GLN A 59 6.95 -26.51 10.67
N ASN A 60 5.85 -27.17 10.31
CA ASN A 60 5.78 -28.61 10.51
C ASN A 60 6.71 -29.23 9.46
N LYS A 61 7.95 -29.39 9.88
CA LYS A 61 8.96 -30.22 9.23
C LYS A 61 8.43 -31.65 9.22
N THR A 62 7.67 -32.00 8.20
CA THR A 62 7.40 -33.40 7.88
C THR A 62 8.73 -34.11 7.66
N GLU A 63 8.93 -35.12 8.49
CA GLU A 63 10.02 -36.07 8.53
C GLU A 63 10.20 -36.80 7.21
N ASN A 64 11.44 -36.75 6.69
CA ASN A 64 12.05 -37.86 5.96
C ASN A 64 13.58 -37.77 6.08
#